data_AF-A0A917IPS3-F1
#
_entry.id   AF-A0A917IPS3-F1
#
_cell.length_a   1.000
_cell.length_b   1.000
_cell.length_c   1.000
_cell.angle_alpha   90.00
_cell.angle_beta   90.00
_cell.angle_gamma   90.00
#
_symmetry.space_group_name_H-M   'P 1'
#
loop_
_entity.id
_entity.type
_entity.pdbx_description
1 polymer ?
#
loop_
_entity_poly.entity_id
_entity_poly.type
_entity_poly.pdbx_seq_one_letter_code
_entity_poly.pdbx_strand_id
1 'polypeptide(L)'
;MKKQHVHFVPRSHAERGPWAGNVKEKIAVIGPMLGLDAVWVTRVETAAGNIQNKVDTVEVRKRDLESAVAAKNQSMEEDLMVILNAAGIMKRHPDYREQLGSDLGIVGYTVQFDEKDLKPTLKLRAFEGKVEVSFNLQLMNSITIYSRIKGTLGWEKIGNDKASPFIDTRPLVLANQPEIREYRGCYFDGKEDVGQMSSIETIVFAG
;
A
#
# COMPACT_ATOMS: atom_id res chain seq x y z
N MET A 1 -47.31 35.85 18.85
CA MET A 1 -45.94 35.46 18.42
C MET A 1 -46.03 34.58 17.18
N LYS A 2 -45.27 34.88 16.13
CA LYS A 2 -45.20 34.05 14.92
C LYS A 2 -44.21 32.90 15.18
N LYS A 3 -44.69 31.65 15.09
CA LYS A 3 -43.82 30.46 15.19
C LYS A 3 -43.30 30.11 13.80
N GLN A 4 -41.98 29.93 13.67
CA GLN A 4 -41.34 29.39 12.46
C GLN A 4 -40.83 27.99 12.77
N HIS A 5 -41.23 27.01 11.97
CA HIS A 5 -40.76 25.63 12.08
C HIS A 5 -39.62 25.41 11.09
N VAL A 6 -38.50 24.85 11.55
CA VAL A 6 -37.37 24.47 10.70
C VAL A 6 -37.56 23.03 10.26
N HIS A 7 -37.43 22.76 8.97
CA HIS A 7 -37.50 21.40 8.43
C HIS A 7 -36.24 20.61 8.78
N PHE A 8 -36.41 19.34 9.18
CA PHE A 8 -35.30 18.43 9.47
C PHE A 8 -35.14 17.39 8.38
N VAL A 9 -33.91 17.24 7.89
CA VAL A 9 -33.46 16.13 7.04
C VAL A 9 -32.06 15.73 7.53
N PRO A 10 -31.74 14.43 7.71
CA PRO A 10 -30.40 14.01 8.10
C PRO A 10 -29.32 14.52 7.14
N ARG A 11 -28.19 14.93 7.71
CA ARG A 11 -27.07 15.50 6.94
C ARG A 11 -26.38 14.42 6.13
N SER A 12 -26.06 13.28 6.75
CA SER A 12 -25.41 12.16 6.09
C SER A 12 -26.35 11.48 5.10
N HIS A 13 -25.82 11.13 3.92
CA HIS A 13 -26.58 10.38 2.93
C HIS A 13 -26.98 8.98 3.44
N ALA A 14 -26.12 8.32 4.22
CA ALA A 14 -26.41 7.02 4.80
C ALA A 14 -27.54 7.07 5.83
N GLU A 15 -27.66 8.17 6.59
CA GLU A 15 -28.72 8.34 7.59
C GLU A 15 -30.10 8.62 6.96
N ARG A 16 -30.14 9.08 5.70
CA ARG A 16 -31.40 9.38 5.00
C ARG A 16 -32.21 8.13 4.68
N GLY A 17 -31.56 6.98 4.48
CA GLY A 17 -32.24 5.69 4.26
C GLY A 17 -33.09 5.27 5.47
N PRO A 18 -32.48 5.08 6.65
CA PRO A 18 -33.19 4.75 7.89
C PRO A 18 -34.22 5.80 8.30
N TRP A 19 -33.91 7.10 8.14
CA TRP A 19 -34.86 8.17 8.41
C TRP A 19 -36.09 8.09 7.51
N ALA A 20 -35.91 7.90 6.20
CA ALA A 20 -37.02 7.74 5.27
C ALA A 20 -37.82 6.47 5.56
N GLY A 21 -37.16 5.36 5.91
CA GLY A 21 -37.84 4.13 6.37
C GLY A 21 -38.75 4.39 7.57
N ASN A 22 -38.26 5.10 8.59
CA ASN A 22 -39.07 5.46 9.76
C ASN A 22 -40.24 6.40 9.41
N VAL A 23 -40.08 7.34 8.49
CA VAL A 23 -41.18 8.19 8.01
C VAL A 23 -42.23 7.35 7.28
N LYS A 24 -41.80 6.47 6.37
CA LYS A 24 -42.68 5.55 5.63
C LYS A 24 -43.52 4.69 6.56
N GLU A 25 -42.91 4.10 7.60
CA GLU A 25 -43.61 3.20 8.53
C GLU A 25 -44.64 3.92 9.41
N LYS A 26 -44.39 5.17 9.78
CA LYS A 26 -45.19 5.87 10.81
C LYS A 26 -46.23 6.83 10.25
N ILE A 27 -46.09 7.26 8.99
CA ILE A 27 -46.96 8.30 8.42
C ILE A 27 -48.42 7.84 8.26
N ALA A 28 -48.68 6.54 8.09
CA ALA A 28 -50.04 5.98 8.07
C ALA A 28 -50.83 6.25 9.36
N VAL A 29 -50.14 6.26 10.51
CA VAL A 29 -50.76 6.48 11.82
C VAL A 29 -50.73 7.96 12.20
N ILE A 30 -49.56 8.60 12.07
CA ILE A 30 -49.36 9.98 12.55
C ILE A 30 -49.98 11.00 11.57
N GLY A 31 -49.96 10.73 10.26
CA GLY A 31 -50.44 11.65 9.23
C GLY A 31 -51.90 12.06 9.43
N PRO A 32 -52.84 11.09 9.55
CA PRO A 32 -54.25 11.40 9.80
C PRO A 32 -54.49 12.16 11.11
N MET A 33 -53.74 11.85 12.18
CA MET A 33 -53.82 12.58 13.45
C MET A 33 -53.45 14.06 13.32
N LEU A 34 -52.64 14.41 12.32
CA LEU A 34 -52.21 15.76 12.01
C LEU A 34 -52.97 16.40 10.83
N GLY A 35 -54.03 15.74 10.36
CA GLY A 35 -54.92 16.26 9.31
C GLY A 35 -54.47 15.99 7.88
N LEU A 36 -53.52 15.07 7.65
CA LEU A 36 -53.25 14.58 6.29
C LEU A 36 -54.37 13.64 5.84
N ASP A 37 -54.90 13.86 4.65
CA ASP A 37 -55.80 12.91 4.01
C ASP A 37 -55.05 11.66 3.51
N ALA A 38 -55.81 10.63 3.14
CA ALA A 38 -55.27 9.37 2.66
C ALA A 38 -54.39 9.52 1.41
N VAL A 39 -54.70 10.47 0.51
CA VAL A 39 -53.93 10.70 -0.72
C VAL A 39 -52.54 11.23 -0.39
N TRP A 40 -52.46 12.17 0.55
CA TRP A 40 -51.20 12.71 1.04
C TRP A 40 -50.37 11.68 1.80
N VAL A 41 -51.00 10.86 2.65
CA VAL A 41 -50.33 9.77 3.36
C VAL A 41 -49.64 8.83 2.35
N THR A 42 -50.38 8.32 1.36
CA THR A 42 -49.82 7.42 0.34
C THR A 42 -48.69 8.08 -0.46
N ARG A 43 -48.81 9.39 -0.75
CA ARG A 43 -47.76 10.13 -1.46
C ARG A 43 -46.47 10.22 -0.65
N VAL A 44 -46.55 10.47 0.65
CA VAL A 44 -45.39 10.52 1.55
C VAL A 44 -44.76 9.14 1.70
N GLU A 45 -45.56 8.09 1.89
CA GLU A 45 -45.07 6.70 1.96
C GLU A 45 -44.29 6.31 0.71
N THR A 46 -44.83 6.64 -0.46
CA THR A 46 -44.18 6.35 -1.75
C THR A 46 -42.87 7.11 -1.89
N ALA A 47 -42.84 8.40 -1.56
CA ALA A 47 -41.62 9.21 -1.62
C ALA A 47 -40.55 8.71 -0.65
N ALA A 48 -40.95 8.38 0.58
CA ALA A 48 -40.06 7.86 1.61
C ALA A 48 -39.48 6.49 1.22
N GLY A 49 -40.31 5.58 0.68
CA GLY A 49 -39.86 4.29 0.16
C GLY A 49 -38.86 4.43 -1.00
N ASN A 50 -39.08 5.38 -1.91
CA ASN A 50 -38.15 5.65 -3.00
C ASN A 50 -36.78 6.13 -2.52
N ILE A 51 -36.74 6.97 -1.47
CA ILE A 51 -35.49 7.43 -0.87
C ILE A 51 -34.77 6.27 -0.19
N GLN A 52 -35.48 5.52 0.65
CA GLN A 52 -34.95 4.35 1.36
C GLN A 52 -34.29 3.37 0.38
N ASN A 53 -35.03 2.89 -0.61
CA ASN A 53 -34.55 1.88 -1.56
C ASN A 53 -33.30 2.35 -2.33
N LYS A 54 -33.27 3.61 -2.76
CA LYS A 54 -32.13 4.16 -3.51
C LYS A 54 -30.89 4.31 -2.65
N VAL A 55 -31.04 4.76 -1.40
CA VAL A 55 -29.93 4.86 -0.45
C VAL A 55 -29.39 3.46 -0.13
N ASP A 56 -30.26 2.52 0.21
CA ASP A 56 -29.87 1.15 0.56
C ASP A 56 -29.15 0.46 -0.61
N THR A 57 -29.61 0.68 -1.85
CA THR A 57 -28.94 0.18 -3.06
C THR A 57 -27.51 0.70 -3.18
N VAL A 58 -27.29 2.00 -2.96
CA VAL A 58 -25.94 2.59 -3.04
C VAL A 58 -25.03 2.03 -1.94
N GLU A 59 -25.54 1.87 -0.72
CA GLU A 59 -24.75 1.34 0.40
C GLU A 59 -24.35 -0.12 0.18
N VAL A 60 -25.24 -0.94 -0.40
CA VAL A 60 -24.89 -2.31 -0.83
C VAL A 60 -23.79 -2.26 -1.89
N ARG A 61 -23.92 -1.43 -2.93
CA ARG A 61 -22.92 -1.34 -4.01
C ARG A 61 -21.55 -0.85 -3.54
N LYS A 62 -21.48 0.01 -2.53
CA LYS A 62 -20.21 0.41 -1.92
C LYS A 62 -19.50 -0.77 -1.26
N ARG A 63 -20.24 -1.58 -0.49
CA ARG A 63 -19.69 -2.79 0.15
C ARG A 63 -19.25 -3.83 -0.88
N ASP A 64 -20.05 -4.04 -1.93
CA ASP A 64 -19.69 -4.91 -3.05
C ASP A 64 -18.38 -4.45 -3.71
N LEU A 65 -18.24 -3.14 -3.95
CA LEU A 65 -17.05 -2.55 -4.54
C LEU A 65 -15.82 -2.75 -3.64
N GLU A 66 -15.94 -2.46 -2.34
CA GLU A 66 -14.85 -2.65 -1.38
C GLU A 66 -14.37 -4.11 -1.36
N SER A 67 -15.31 -5.06 -1.31
CA SER A 67 -14.99 -6.49 -1.36
C SER A 67 -14.35 -6.90 -2.69
N ALA A 68 -14.88 -6.42 -3.83
CA ALA A 68 -14.33 -6.71 -5.15
C ALA A 68 -12.91 -6.14 -5.33
N VAL A 69 -12.64 -4.94 -4.80
CA VAL A 69 -11.30 -4.34 -4.82
C VAL A 69 -10.32 -5.15 -3.98
N ALA A 70 -10.74 -5.60 -2.79
CA ALA A 70 -9.91 -6.44 -1.94
C ALA A 70 -9.58 -7.77 -2.63
N ALA A 71 -10.58 -8.47 -3.19
CA ALA A 71 -10.39 -9.72 -3.92
C ALA A 71 -9.48 -9.56 -5.14
N LYS A 72 -9.67 -8.48 -5.92
CA LYS A 72 -8.80 -8.14 -7.06
C LYS A 72 -7.35 -7.92 -6.59
N ASN A 73 -7.13 -7.16 -5.52
CA ASN A 73 -5.78 -6.91 -5.01
C ASN A 73 -5.11 -8.20 -4.53
N GLN A 74 -5.84 -9.08 -3.86
CA GLN A 74 -5.32 -10.39 -3.44
C GLN A 74 -4.90 -11.24 -4.65
N SER A 75 -5.73 -11.32 -5.70
CA SER A 75 -5.38 -12.03 -6.93
C SER A 75 -4.16 -11.41 -7.63
N MET A 76 -4.03 -10.09 -7.62
CA MET A 76 -2.84 -9.41 -8.16
C MET A 76 -1.54 -9.74 -7.40
N GLU A 77 -1.62 -10.11 -6.12
CA GLU A 77 -0.46 -10.53 -5.33
C GLU A 77 -0.17 -12.03 -5.52
N GLU A 78 -1.19 -12.88 -5.44
CA GLU A 78 -1.05 -14.34 -5.45
C GLU A 78 -0.95 -14.91 -6.87
N ASP A 79 -1.94 -14.62 -7.72
CA ASP A 79 -2.07 -15.26 -9.04
C ASP A 79 -1.07 -14.69 -10.05
N LEU A 80 -0.75 -13.40 -9.95
CA LEU A 80 0.27 -12.79 -10.79
C LEU A 80 1.62 -13.50 -10.62
N MET A 81 1.97 -13.87 -9.38
CA MET A 81 3.21 -14.57 -9.11
C MET A 81 3.21 -15.98 -9.72
N VAL A 82 2.06 -16.66 -9.76
CA VAL A 82 1.93 -17.95 -10.46
C VAL A 82 2.23 -17.77 -11.94
N ILE A 83 1.65 -16.75 -12.58
CA ILE A 83 1.87 -16.45 -14.01
C ILE A 83 3.34 -16.13 -14.28
N LEU A 84 3.95 -15.26 -13.47
CA LEU A 84 5.35 -14.86 -13.64
C LEU A 84 6.32 -16.04 -13.43
N ASN A 85 6.04 -16.92 -12.45
CA ASN A 85 6.83 -18.14 -12.24
C ASN A 85 6.71 -19.10 -13.44
N ALA A 86 5.50 -19.31 -13.95
CA ALA A 86 5.27 -20.13 -15.14
C ALA A 86 6.00 -19.54 -16.37
N ALA A 87 5.92 -18.23 -16.58
CA ALA A 87 6.64 -17.54 -17.65
C ALA A 87 8.15 -17.74 -17.54
N GLY A 88 8.72 -17.66 -16.33
CA GLY A 88 10.13 -17.96 -16.09
C GLY A 88 10.52 -19.41 -16.41
N ILE A 89 9.69 -20.38 -16.04
CA ILE A 89 9.90 -21.79 -16.38
C ILE A 89 9.86 -22.00 -17.90
N MET A 90 8.85 -21.47 -18.58
CA MET A 90 8.69 -21.59 -20.04
C MET A 90 9.88 -20.99 -20.77
N LYS A 91 10.34 -19.80 -20.38
CA LYS A 91 11.48 -19.12 -21.02
C LYS A 91 12.81 -19.86 -20.90
N ARG A 92 12.96 -20.75 -19.90
CA ARG A 92 14.15 -21.59 -19.73
C ARG A 92 14.07 -22.90 -20.51
N HIS A 93 12.94 -23.21 -21.14
CA HIS A 93 12.75 -24.45 -21.88
C HIS A 93 13.55 -24.42 -23.20
N PRO A 94 14.24 -25.52 -23.59
CA PRO A 94 15.04 -25.56 -24.83
C PRO A 94 14.24 -25.23 -26.10
N ASP A 95 12.96 -25.61 -26.14
CA ASP A 95 12.07 -25.34 -27.29
C ASP A 95 11.38 -23.97 -27.24
N TYR A 96 11.67 -23.14 -26.23
CA TYR A 96 11.08 -21.81 -26.14
C TYR A 96 11.53 -20.95 -27.32
N ARG A 97 10.56 -20.33 -27.99
CA ARG A 97 10.76 -19.38 -29.07
C ARG A 97 10.10 -18.06 -28.69
N GLU A 98 10.70 -16.96 -29.08
CA GLU A 98 10.20 -15.63 -28.75
C GLU A 98 8.78 -15.39 -29.27
N GLN A 99 8.42 -15.97 -30.43
CA GLN A 99 7.05 -15.94 -30.95
C GLN A 99 6.04 -16.57 -29.99
N LEU A 100 6.38 -17.70 -29.35
CA LEU A 100 5.49 -18.36 -28.38
C LEU A 100 5.26 -17.47 -27.14
N GLY A 101 6.31 -16.79 -26.68
CA GLY A 101 6.17 -15.81 -25.60
C GLY A 101 5.35 -14.59 -26.01
N SER A 102 5.49 -14.13 -27.26
CA SER A 102 4.77 -12.99 -27.80
C SER A 102 3.27 -13.27 -27.87
N ASP A 103 2.89 -14.47 -28.32
CA ASP A 103 1.49 -14.92 -28.36
C ASP A 103 0.84 -14.94 -26.96
N LEU A 104 1.64 -15.23 -25.92
CA LEU A 104 1.22 -15.20 -24.52
C LEU A 104 1.33 -13.82 -23.87
N GLY A 105 1.89 -12.82 -24.54
CA GLY A 105 2.13 -11.49 -23.97
C GLY A 105 3.16 -11.46 -22.83
N ILE A 106 4.04 -12.48 -22.73
CA ILE A 106 5.05 -12.59 -21.67
C ILE A 106 6.45 -12.15 -22.09
N VAL A 107 6.61 -11.66 -23.33
CA VAL A 107 7.89 -11.12 -23.81
C VAL A 107 8.08 -9.73 -23.20
N GLY A 108 9.07 -9.63 -22.32
CA GLY A 108 9.57 -8.35 -21.81
C GLY A 108 10.85 -7.97 -22.53
N TYR A 109 11.47 -6.87 -22.12
CA TYR A 109 12.81 -6.53 -22.59
C TYR A 109 13.85 -7.35 -21.81
N THR A 110 14.83 -7.92 -22.52
CA THR A 110 16.01 -8.54 -21.89
C THR A 110 17.09 -7.48 -21.78
N VAL A 111 17.54 -7.17 -20.56
CA VAL A 111 18.76 -6.38 -20.35
C VAL A 111 19.90 -7.35 -20.18
N GLN A 112 20.88 -7.28 -21.08
CA GLN A 112 22.20 -7.87 -20.83
C GLN A 112 22.97 -6.86 -19.98
N PHE A 113 23.46 -7.28 -18.83
CA PHE A 113 24.31 -6.47 -17.96
C PHE A 113 25.44 -7.36 -17.41
N ASP A 114 26.62 -6.77 -17.21
CA ASP A 114 27.68 -7.42 -16.44
C ASP A 114 27.41 -7.15 -14.96
N GLU A 115 27.30 -8.20 -14.17
CA GLU A 115 27.12 -8.10 -12.71
C GLU A 115 28.24 -7.27 -12.05
N LYS A 116 29.43 -7.23 -12.65
CA LYS A 116 30.58 -6.45 -12.14
C LYS A 116 30.40 -4.94 -12.26
N ASP A 117 29.48 -4.47 -13.10
CA ASP A 117 29.21 -3.04 -13.28
C ASP A 117 28.12 -2.52 -12.33
N LEU A 118 27.44 -3.43 -11.63
CA LEU A 118 26.38 -3.08 -10.71
C LEU A 118 26.93 -2.44 -9.44
N LYS A 119 26.42 -1.26 -9.10
CA LYS A 119 26.77 -0.53 -7.88
C LYS A 119 25.53 0.05 -7.20
N PRO A 120 25.25 -0.28 -5.93
CA PRO A 120 24.12 0.30 -5.21
C PRO A 120 24.39 1.77 -4.84
N THR A 121 23.31 2.53 -4.74
CA THR A 121 23.28 3.91 -4.24
C THR A 121 22.60 3.92 -2.88
N LEU A 122 23.25 4.51 -1.88
CA LEU A 122 22.71 4.63 -0.54
C LEU A 122 22.26 6.07 -0.25
N LYS A 123 21.23 6.21 0.57
CA LYS A 123 20.80 7.48 1.17
C LYS A 123 20.54 7.28 2.65
N LEU A 124 21.09 8.16 3.48
CA LEU A 124 21.02 8.05 4.94
C LEU A 124 20.05 9.06 5.52
N ARG A 125 19.32 8.65 6.56
CA ARG A 125 18.53 9.55 7.40
C ARG A 125 18.63 9.12 8.86
N ALA A 126 19.02 10.04 9.73
CA ALA A 126 19.09 9.80 11.17
C ALA A 126 17.77 10.22 11.83
N PHE A 127 17.31 9.40 12.75
CA PHE A 127 16.19 9.67 13.66
C PHE A 127 16.67 9.38 15.09
N GLU A 128 15.85 9.74 16.06
CA GLU A 128 16.03 9.27 17.44
C GLU A 128 15.98 7.73 17.47
N GLY A 129 17.00 7.11 18.02
CA GLY A 129 17.15 5.66 18.21
C GLY A 129 17.50 4.85 16.97
N LYS A 130 17.57 5.45 15.77
CA LYS A 130 17.82 4.68 14.53
C LYS A 130 18.44 5.49 13.39
N VAL A 131 19.11 4.79 12.50
CA VAL A 131 19.52 5.28 11.18
C VAL A 131 18.81 4.48 10.10
N GLU A 132 18.13 5.16 9.18
CA GLU A 132 17.54 4.56 7.99
C GLU A 132 18.54 4.64 6.83
N VAL A 133 18.86 3.48 6.26
CA VAL A 133 19.71 3.33 5.08
C VAL A 133 18.82 2.94 3.91
N SER A 134 18.42 3.93 3.11
CA SER A 134 17.65 3.69 1.88
C SER A 134 18.58 3.28 0.74
N PHE A 135 18.12 2.36 -0.10
CA PHE A 135 18.92 1.83 -1.21
C PHE A 135 18.06 1.46 -2.42
N ASN A 136 18.68 1.35 -3.59
CA ASN A 136 18.10 0.72 -4.77
C ASN A 136 18.63 -0.71 -4.92
N LEU A 137 17.82 -1.59 -5.52
CA LEU A 137 18.22 -2.96 -5.83
C LEU A 137 18.55 -3.20 -7.31
N GLN A 138 18.21 -2.27 -8.20
CA GLN A 138 18.32 -2.44 -9.66
C GLN A 138 17.75 -3.79 -10.11
N LEU A 139 18.60 -4.69 -10.61
CA LEU A 139 18.25 -6.02 -11.11
C LEU A 139 18.56 -7.14 -10.09
N MET A 140 19.01 -6.76 -8.89
CA MET A 140 19.38 -7.67 -7.81
C MET A 140 18.22 -7.81 -6.81
N ASN A 141 18.25 -8.89 -6.02
CA ASN A 141 17.17 -9.19 -5.07
C ASN A 141 17.49 -8.79 -3.63
N SER A 142 18.76 -8.50 -3.33
CA SER A 142 19.20 -8.19 -1.98
C SER A 142 20.46 -7.31 -1.99
N ILE A 143 20.71 -6.66 -0.87
CA ILE A 143 21.92 -5.89 -0.58
C ILE A 143 22.49 -6.32 0.77
N THR A 144 23.81 -6.44 0.86
CA THR A 144 24.54 -6.47 2.13
C THR A 144 24.86 -5.05 2.55
N ILE A 145 24.49 -4.66 3.77
CA ILE A 145 24.87 -3.36 4.36
C ILE A 145 26.06 -3.55 5.30
N TYR A 146 27.04 -2.67 5.13
CA TYR A 146 28.20 -2.55 5.99
C TYR A 146 28.20 -1.21 6.70
N SER A 147 28.69 -1.19 7.92
CA SER A 147 28.86 0.04 8.69
C SER A 147 30.15 0.01 9.50
N ARG A 148 30.65 1.21 9.82
CA ARG A 148 31.70 1.44 10.81
C ARG A 148 31.55 2.82 11.42
N ILE A 149 32.25 3.06 12.51
CA ILE A 149 32.40 4.40 13.07
C ILE A 149 33.56 5.08 12.36
N LYS A 150 33.40 6.35 12.01
CA LYS A 150 34.43 7.10 11.31
C LYS A 150 35.74 7.08 12.12
N GLY A 151 36.82 6.63 11.47
CA GLY A 151 38.13 6.48 12.09
C GLY A 151 38.44 5.09 12.63
N THR A 152 37.48 4.15 12.65
CA THR A 152 37.78 2.74 12.95
C THR A 152 38.23 1.99 11.69
N LEU A 153 39.06 0.96 11.90
CA LEU A 153 39.48 0.04 10.85
C LEU A 153 38.48 -1.11 10.72
N GLY A 154 38.28 -1.58 9.48
CA GLY A 154 37.36 -2.67 9.18
C GLY A 154 35.93 -2.19 8.94
N TRP A 155 35.23 -2.92 8.08
CA TRP A 155 33.80 -2.75 7.82
C TRP A 155 33.06 -3.90 8.45
N GLU A 156 32.09 -3.60 9.30
CA GLU A 156 31.23 -4.61 9.92
C GLU A 156 30.03 -4.84 9.01
N LYS A 157 29.72 -6.10 8.70
CA LYS A 157 28.46 -6.47 8.06
C LYS A 157 27.36 -6.38 9.10
N ILE A 158 26.41 -5.47 8.89
CA ILE A 158 25.30 -5.24 9.84
C ILE A 158 24.02 -5.95 9.44
N GLY A 159 23.89 -6.35 8.17
CA GLY A 159 22.76 -7.15 7.73
C GLY A 159 22.68 -7.31 6.22
N ASN A 160 21.74 -8.17 5.82
CA ASN A 160 21.26 -8.28 4.45
C ASN A 160 19.81 -7.84 4.42
N ASP A 161 19.40 -7.13 3.37
CA ASP A 161 18.02 -6.72 3.21
C ASP A 161 17.54 -6.93 1.77
N LYS A 162 16.23 -7.13 1.63
CA LYS A 162 15.53 -7.29 0.34
C LYS A 162 14.57 -6.13 0.07
N ALA A 163 14.37 -5.24 1.04
CA ALA A 163 13.52 -4.07 0.90
C ALA A 163 14.14 -2.84 1.56
N SER A 164 14.12 -1.72 0.85
CA SER A 164 14.56 -0.44 1.41
C SER A 164 13.44 0.16 2.28
N PRO A 165 13.77 0.82 3.41
CA PRO A 165 15.11 1.03 3.97
C PRO A 165 15.56 -0.09 4.93
N PHE A 166 16.88 -0.29 5.04
CA PHE A 166 17.48 -1.03 6.15
C PHE A 166 17.49 -0.15 7.41
N ILE A 167 17.11 -0.70 8.56
CA ILE A 167 17.02 0.04 9.83
C ILE A 167 18.16 -0.39 10.75
N ASP A 168 19.11 0.53 11.01
CA ASP A 168 20.17 0.34 12.00
C ASP A 168 19.74 0.93 13.34
N THR A 169 19.44 0.05 14.31
CA THR A 169 19.05 0.42 15.68
C THR A 169 20.17 0.23 16.70
N ARG A 170 21.42 0.04 16.28
CA ARG A 170 22.54 -0.12 17.22
C ARG A 170 22.70 1.15 18.06
N PRO A 171 22.88 1.05 19.39
CA PRO A 171 23.06 2.20 20.26
C PRO A 171 24.38 2.93 19.97
N LEU A 172 24.53 4.14 20.52
CA LEU A 172 25.82 4.85 20.54
C LEU A 172 26.88 4.01 21.27
N VAL A 173 28.13 4.03 20.78
CA VAL A 173 29.23 3.34 21.47
C VAL A 173 29.56 4.01 22.80
N LEU A 174 29.50 5.34 22.85
CA LEU A 174 29.61 6.11 24.09
C LEU A 174 28.28 6.80 24.36
N ALA A 175 27.67 6.48 25.51
CA ALA A 175 26.38 7.04 25.89
C ALA A 175 26.41 8.57 25.88
N ASN A 176 25.39 9.19 25.28
CA ASN A 176 25.22 10.64 25.16
C ASN A 176 26.32 11.38 24.38
N GLN A 177 27.13 10.68 23.58
CA GLN A 177 28.10 11.30 22.68
C GLN A 177 27.73 11.00 21.22
N PRO A 178 27.41 12.04 20.43
CA PRO A 178 27.16 11.85 19.00
C PRO A 178 28.38 11.24 18.30
N GLU A 179 28.12 10.28 17.42
CA GLU A 179 29.14 9.59 16.64
C GLU A 179 28.88 9.76 15.14
N ILE A 180 29.93 9.64 14.34
CA ILE A 180 29.82 9.67 12.88
C ILE A 180 29.83 8.24 12.38
N ARG A 181 28.73 7.80 11.78
CA ARG A 181 28.61 6.48 11.16
C ARG A 181 28.85 6.57 9.66
N GLU A 182 29.66 5.66 9.16
CA GLU A 182 29.88 5.46 7.73
C GLU A 182 29.18 4.18 7.29
N TYR A 183 28.55 4.22 6.13
CA TYR A 183 27.82 3.12 5.53
C TYR A 183 28.29 2.88 4.10
N ARG A 184 28.33 1.61 3.70
CA ARG A 184 28.44 1.20 2.31
C ARG A 184 27.66 -0.09 2.09
N GLY A 185 27.29 -0.39 0.86
CA GLY A 185 26.56 -1.60 0.52
C GLY A 185 27.11 -2.27 -0.72
N CYS A 186 26.86 -3.57 -0.86
CA CYS A 186 27.11 -4.35 -2.05
C CYS A 186 25.88 -5.20 -2.34
N TYR A 187 25.56 -5.48 -3.60
CA TYR A 187 24.44 -6.39 -3.88
C TYR A 187 24.75 -7.80 -3.37
N PHE A 188 23.72 -8.58 -3.08
CA PHE A 188 23.85 -9.92 -2.52
C PHE A 188 22.94 -10.88 -3.28
N ASP A 189 23.49 -12.01 -3.75
CA ASP A 189 22.77 -13.01 -4.54
C ASP A 189 22.16 -14.16 -3.70
N GLY A 190 22.42 -14.15 -2.38
CA GLY A 190 22.04 -15.24 -1.48
C GLY A 190 23.23 -16.08 -1.00
N LYS A 191 24.40 -15.97 -1.64
CA LYS A 191 25.62 -16.66 -1.29
C LYS A 191 26.76 -15.69 -1.03
N GLU A 192 26.97 -14.74 -1.93
CA GLU A 192 28.08 -13.80 -1.88
C GLU A 192 27.70 -12.39 -2.32
N ASP A 193 28.61 -11.45 -2.06
CA ASP A 193 28.47 -10.07 -2.50
C ASP A 193 28.82 -9.98 -3.98
N VAL A 194 27.97 -9.31 -4.76
CA VAL A 194 28.05 -9.21 -6.21
C VAL A 194 28.18 -7.75 -6.64
N GLY A 195 29.05 -7.50 -7.61
CA GLY A 195 29.28 -6.17 -8.18
C GLY A 195 30.24 -5.32 -7.35
N GLN A 196 30.00 -4.02 -7.35
CA GLN A 196 30.85 -3.02 -6.72
C GLN A 196 30.24 -2.52 -5.41
N MET A 197 31.12 -2.21 -4.46
CA MET A 197 30.74 -1.46 -3.26
C MET A 197 30.18 -0.09 -3.63
N SER A 198 29.13 0.34 -2.94
CA SER A 198 28.60 1.71 -3.05
C SER A 198 29.67 2.75 -2.67
N SER A 199 29.38 4.00 -2.99
CA SER A 199 30.09 5.10 -2.34
C SER A 199 29.90 5.02 -0.82
N ILE A 200 30.88 5.53 -0.07
CA ILE A 200 30.77 5.63 1.38
C ILE A 200 29.89 6.83 1.68
N GLU A 201 28.74 6.56 2.30
CA GLU A 201 27.85 7.59 2.81
C GLU A 201 28.09 7.77 4.31
N THR A 202 27.95 9.00 4.80
CA THR A 202 28.27 9.34 6.19
C THR A 202 27.13 10.13 6.82
N ILE A 203 26.84 9.84 8.10
CA ILE A 203 25.83 10.58 8.86
C ILE A 203 26.26 10.75 10.32
N VAL A 204 25.86 11.87 10.92
CA VAL A 204 25.99 12.10 12.36
C VAL A 204 24.79 11.47 13.05
N PHE A 205 25.04 10.61 14.04
CA PHE A 205 24.01 9.96 14.84
C PHE A 205 24.17 10.37 16.30
N ALA A 206 23.11 10.93 16.90
CA ALA A 206 23.16 11.54 18.22
C ALA A 206 22.47 10.71 19.32
N GLY A 207 21.97 9.52 18.99
CA GLY A 207 21.14 8.72 19.88
C GLY A 207 19.67 8.79 19.54
#